data_AF-A0A9P8JHX1-F1
#
_entry.id   AF-A0A9P8JHX1-F1
#
_cell.length_a   1.000
_cell.length_b   1.000
_cell.length_c   1.000
_cell.angle_alpha   90.00
_cell.angle_beta   90.00
_cell.angle_gamma   90.00
#
_symmetry.space_group_name_H-M   'P 1'
#
loop_
_entity.id
_entity.type
_entity.pdbx_description
1 polymer ?
#
loop_
_entity_poly.entity_id
_entity_poly.type
_entity_poly.pdbx_seq_one_letter_code
_entity_poly.pdbx_strand_id
1 'polypeptide(L)'
;MAKLGNGHAPELILELLAERNRLKQKPDDVLSLRGLMHEIRGIETALDWQDGNARAGAELQIIRGQAKQLGLIAERETKVLKSLEEMIELFSVTMNKRLDFYRQLQVISDTVAPYKEDWDDTLDVGALEAATRRQETQTKALAALRTKNRFLLHLREESTNSQETQRICVICQGSFEQGVLTVCGHQYCKECINHWWSSHRTCPVCKRHLVLADFHQITYKPQELLAQEEQSEPSSPSQGSSKSATPGSTLYADINTDTLAQIKSIDLNGSFGTKIDTLARHIFWIRRHDPGAKAIVFSQFREFLDVLGTAFKQFGVGYSRMGKPGAVDRFRNDAGIECFLLDAKTDSSGLNLVNAQYVFLAEPLINTAIELQAIARVHRIGQQRPTTVYMYLIGDTVEEAIYEISVARRLAHMQKATNNIKKES
;
A
#
# COMPACT_ATOMS: atom_id res chain seq x y z
N MET A 1 22.82 3.56 8.78
CA MET A 1 22.86 3.18 10.21
C MET A 1 23.88 2.08 10.47
N ALA A 2 23.64 0.82 10.06
CA ALA A 2 24.57 -0.28 10.34
C ALA A 2 26.00 -0.06 9.81
N LYS A 3 26.16 0.49 8.59
CA LYS A 3 27.48 0.87 8.01
C LYS A 3 28.24 1.93 8.82
N LEU A 4 27.56 2.68 9.68
CA LEU A 4 28.14 3.71 10.55
C LEU A 4 28.40 3.17 11.97
N GLY A 5 28.30 1.86 12.19
CA GLY A 5 28.36 1.24 13.52
C GLY A 5 27.12 1.46 14.38
N ASN A 6 26.10 2.15 13.86
CA ASN A 6 24.90 2.49 14.60
C ASN A 6 23.85 1.37 14.49
N GLY A 7 23.30 0.95 15.62
CA GLY A 7 22.34 -0.15 15.73
C GLY A 7 22.78 -1.16 16.79
N HIS A 8 21.93 -2.14 17.11
CA HIS A 8 22.19 -3.06 18.22
C HIS A 8 22.93 -4.35 17.80
N ALA A 9 23.02 -4.63 16.50
CA ALA A 9 23.86 -5.67 15.91
C ALA A 9 24.27 -5.28 14.47
N PRO A 10 25.03 -4.18 14.30
CA PRO A 10 25.37 -3.65 12.98
C PRO A 10 26.18 -4.66 12.16
N GLU A 11 27.07 -5.42 12.80
CA GLU A 11 27.88 -6.46 12.18
C GLU A 11 27.02 -7.59 11.61
N LEU A 12 26.08 -8.13 12.41
CA LEU A 12 25.17 -9.20 11.97
C LEU A 12 24.26 -8.76 10.82
N ILE A 13 23.76 -7.52 10.85
CA ILE A 13 22.97 -6.96 9.73
C ILE A 13 23.82 -6.86 8.46
N LEU A 14 25.05 -6.36 8.59
CA LEU A 14 25.95 -6.22 7.45
C LEU A 14 26.34 -7.59 6.89
N GLU A 15 26.57 -8.58 7.74
CA GLU A 15 26.83 -9.97 7.36
C GLU A 15 25.64 -10.59 6.62
N LEU A 16 24.43 -10.48 7.15
CA LEU A 16 23.20 -10.98 6.49
C LEU A 16 22.96 -10.29 5.14
N LEU A 17 23.17 -8.97 5.06
CA LEU A 17 23.02 -8.21 3.82
C LEU A 17 24.12 -8.55 2.80
N ALA A 18 25.36 -8.77 3.26
CA ALA A 18 26.47 -9.18 2.43
C ALA A 18 26.25 -10.58 1.86
N GLU A 19 25.80 -11.52 2.69
CA GLU A 19 25.48 -12.89 2.27
C GLU A 19 24.32 -12.92 1.27
N ARG A 20 23.27 -12.13 1.52
CA ARG A 20 22.18 -11.93 0.56
C ARG A 20 22.68 -11.37 -0.76
N ASN A 21 23.53 -10.34 -0.72
CA ASN A 21 24.08 -9.73 -1.92
C ASN A 21 25.01 -10.68 -2.67
N ARG A 22 25.80 -11.50 -1.96
CA ARG A 22 26.64 -12.56 -2.55
C ARG A 22 25.81 -13.59 -3.32
N LEU A 23 24.66 -13.97 -2.77
CA LEU A 23 23.74 -14.90 -3.44
C LEU A 23 22.96 -14.24 -4.59
N LYS A 24 22.74 -12.92 -4.55
CA LYS A 24 22.01 -12.17 -5.60
C LYS A 24 22.89 -11.63 -6.73
N GLN A 25 24.12 -11.22 -6.45
CA GLN A 25 25.05 -10.62 -7.41
C GLN A 25 25.99 -11.69 -7.96
N LYS A 26 25.95 -11.91 -9.29
CA LYS A 26 26.95 -12.69 -10.01
C LYS A 26 27.91 -11.73 -10.75
N PRO A 27 29.15 -12.15 -11.05
CA PRO A 27 30.09 -11.37 -11.87
C PRO A 27 29.46 -11.00 -13.22
N ASP A 28 29.80 -9.82 -13.75
CA ASP A 28 29.20 -9.23 -14.96
C ASP A 28 29.26 -10.13 -16.22
N ASP A 29 30.11 -11.16 -16.22
CA ASP A 29 30.32 -12.10 -17.34
C ASP A 29 29.46 -13.38 -17.26
N VAL A 30 28.67 -13.59 -16.20
CA VAL A 30 27.86 -14.81 -16.02
C VAL A 30 26.38 -14.46 -15.97
N LEU A 31 25.60 -15.00 -16.92
CA LEU A 31 24.14 -14.88 -16.94
C LEU A 31 23.53 -15.30 -15.60
N SER A 32 22.47 -14.61 -15.18
CA SER A 32 21.68 -15.01 -14.02
C SER A 32 21.24 -16.48 -14.17
N LEU A 33 21.00 -17.19 -13.08
CA LEU A 33 20.57 -18.60 -13.17
C LEU A 33 19.28 -18.78 -13.99
N ARG A 34 18.39 -17.78 -13.95
CA ARG A 34 17.22 -17.68 -14.84
C ARG A 34 17.62 -17.46 -16.31
N GLY A 35 18.63 -16.65 -16.56
CA GLY A 35 19.21 -16.45 -17.90
C GLY A 35 19.83 -17.73 -18.46
N LEU A 36 20.62 -18.45 -17.67
CA LEU A 36 21.18 -19.75 -18.04
C LEU A 36 20.09 -20.80 -18.31
N MET A 37 19.05 -20.85 -17.47
CA MET A 37 17.88 -21.70 -17.73
C MET A 37 17.15 -21.31 -19.02
N HIS A 38 17.08 -20.02 -19.35
CA HIS A 38 16.46 -19.55 -20.58
C HIS A 38 17.27 -19.94 -21.82
N GLU A 39 18.60 -19.80 -21.77
CA GLU A 39 19.49 -20.24 -22.86
C GLU A 39 19.46 -21.75 -23.07
N ILE A 40 19.51 -22.54 -21.98
CA ILE A 40 19.41 -24.00 -22.07
C ILE A 40 18.07 -24.41 -22.69
N ARG A 41 16.97 -23.75 -22.33
CA ARG A 41 15.66 -23.99 -22.97
C ARG A 41 15.66 -23.58 -24.44
N GLY A 42 16.34 -22.48 -24.79
CA GLY A 42 16.52 -22.04 -26.17
C GLY A 42 17.27 -23.07 -27.02
N ILE A 43 18.36 -23.62 -26.50
CA ILE A 43 19.14 -24.71 -27.13
C ILE A 43 18.31 -25.98 -27.22
N GLU A 44 17.57 -26.34 -26.16
CA GLU A 44 16.67 -27.51 -26.16
C GLU A 44 15.64 -27.38 -27.27
N THR A 45 15.02 -26.20 -27.41
CA THR A 45 14.02 -25.94 -28.44
C THR A 45 14.65 -26.04 -29.83
N ALA A 46 15.82 -25.43 -30.04
CA ALA A 46 16.52 -25.45 -31.33
C ALA A 46 16.93 -26.87 -31.79
N LEU A 47 17.30 -27.74 -30.85
CA LEU A 47 17.65 -29.14 -31.12
C LEU A 47 16.41 -30.03 -31.35
N ASP A 48 15.28 -29.74 -30.69
CA ASP A 48 14.01 -30.45 -30.87
C ASP A 48 13.44 -30.28 -32.29
N TRP A 49 13.70 -29.14 -32.94
CA TRP A 49 13.33 -28.89 -34.35
C TRP A 49 14.18 -29.66 -35.39
N GLN A 50 15.30 -30.27 -34.99
CA GLN A 50 16.19 -31.04 -35.88
C GLN A 50 15.87 -32.55 -35.88
N ASP A 51 14.58 -32.87 -35.90
CA ASP A 51 14.08 -34.24 -35.76
C ASP A 51 14.62 -35.17 -36.86
N GLY A 52 15.06 -36.38 -36.47
CA GLY A 52 15.63 -37.39 -37.37
C GLY A 52 17.17 -37.45 -37.46
N ASN A 53 17.93 -36.55 -36.82
CA ASN A 53 19.39 -36.64 -36.75
C ASN A 53 19.85 -37.32 -35.45
N ALA A 54 20.47 -38.51 -35.54
CA ALA A 54 20.92 -39.29 -34.37
C ALA A 54 21.89 -38.50 -33.45
N ARG A 55 22.66 -37.56 -34.02
CA ARG A 55 23.53 -36.66 -33.26
C ARG A 55 22.74 -35.64 -32.45
N ALA A 56 21.72 -35.02 -33.06
CA ALA A 56 20.86 -34.05 -32.39
C ALA A 56 20.09 -34.71 -31.21
N GLY A 57 19.66 -35.96 -31.37
CA GLY A 57 19.04 -36.74 -30.29
C GLY A 57 19.98 -36.99 -29.09
N ALA A 58 21.25 -37.30 -29.33
CA ALA A 58 22.25 -37.48 -28.28
C ALA A 58 22.60 -36.16 -27.58
N GLU A 59 22.74 -35.07 -28.34
CA GLU A 59 22.98 -33.72 -27.80
C GLU A 59 21.78 -33.25 -26.94
N LEU A 60 20.55 -33.49 -27.39
CA LEU A 60 19.32 -33.17 -26.65
C LEU A 60 19.24 -33.91 -25.31
N GLN A 61 19.66 -35.18 -25.26
CA GLN A 61 19.68 -35.95 -24.01
C GLN A 61 20.66 -35.37 -22.99
N ILE A 62 21.83 -34.90 -23.44
CA ILE A 62 22.82 -34.24 -22.58
C ILE A 62 22.27 -32.91 -22.06
N ILE A 63 21.70 -32.09 -22.95
CA ILE A 63 21.12 -30.78 -22.60
C ILE A 63 19.96 -30.94 -21.62
N ARG A 64 19.06 -31.91 -21.81
CA ARG A 64 17.99 -32.22 -20.84
C ARG A 64 18.53 -32.65 -19.48
N GLY A 65 19.62 -33.43 -19.46
CA GLY A 65 20.34 -33.78 -18.23
C GLY A 65 20.86 -32.54 -17.48
N GLN A 66 21.50 -31.63 -18.19
CA GLN A 66 22.01 -30.37 -17.64
C GLN A 66 20.89 -29.43 -17.19
N ALA A 67 19.80 -29.31 -17.96
CA ALA A 67 18.62 -28.52 -17.62
C ALA A 67 17.99 -28.97 -16.31
N LYS A 68 17.90 -30.29 -16.10
CA LYS A 68 17.38 -30.88 -14.87
C LYS A 68 18.25 -30.57 -13.65
N GLN A 69 19.58 -30.69 -13.79
CA GLN A 69 20.52 -30.33 -12.73
C GLN A 69 20.46 -28.83 -12.40
N LEU A 70 20.42 -27.98 -13.42
CA LEU A 70 20.31 -26.54 -13.25
C LEU A 70 18.99 -26.14 -12.57
N GLY A 71 17.88 -26.79 -12.93
CA GLY A 71 16.58 -26.58 -12.29
C GLY A 71 16.60 -26.92 -10.79
N LEU A 72 17.24 -28.03 -10.39
CA LEU A 72 17.39 -28.41 -8.99
C LEU A 72 18.24 -27.41 -8.20
N ILE A 73 19.30 -26.87 -8.81
CA ILE A 73 20.13 -25.82 -8.21
C ILE A 73 19.30 -24.54 -8.04
N ALA A 74 18.52 -24.16 -9.06
CA ALA A 74 17.69 -22.96 -9.04
C ALA A 74 16.59 -23.00 -7.98
N GLU A 75 15.96 -24.16 -7.80
CA GLU A 75 14.96 -24.38 -6.77
C GLU A 75 15.57 -24.24 -5.36
N ARG A 76 16.75 -24.84 -5.14
CA ARG A 76 17.48 -24.71 -3.86
C ARG A 76 17.89 -23.26 -3.59
N GLU A 77 18.48 -22.58 -4.56
CA GLU A 77 18.91 -21.19 -4.44
C GLU A 77 17.73 -20.27 -4.14
N THR A 78 16.60 -20.47 -4.82
CA THR A 78 15.35 -19.71 -4.58
C THR A 78 14.83 -19.94 -3.17
N LYS A 79 14.85 -21.18 -2.67
CA LYS A 79 14.40 -21.52 -1.31
C LYS A 79 15.28 -20.88 -0.24
N VAL A 80 16.60 -20.90 -0.42
CA VAL A 80 17.56 -20.28 0.49
C VAL A 80 17.39 -18.76 0.49
N LEU A 81 17.28 -18.14 -0.69
CA LEU A 81 17.06 -16.69 -0.81
C LEU A 81 15.77 -16.25 -0.12
N LYS A 82 14.67 -17.00 -0.31
CA LYS A 82 13.39 -16.72 0.36
C LYS A 82 13.54 -16.80 1.89
N SER A 83 14.16 -17.86 2.40
CA SER A 83 14.38 -18.02 3.84
C SER A 83 15.26 -16.90 4.42
N LEU A 84 16.27 -16.46 3.67
CA LEU A 84 17.12 -15.33 4.07
C LEU A 84 16.35 -14.01 4.09
N GLU A 85 15.47 -13.78 3.12
CA GLU A 85 14.59 -12.60 3.10
C GLU A 85 13.62 -12.58 4.29
N GLU A 86 13.00 -13.72 4.60
CA GLU A 86 12.13 -13.87 5.78
C GLU A 86 12.88 -13.58 7.09
N MET A 87 14.13 -14.04 7.23
CA MET A 87 14.97 -13.75 8.39
C MET A 87 15.32 -12.26 8.50
N ILE A 88 15.65 -11.60 7.39
CA ILE A 88 15.97 -10.16 7.35
C ILE A 88 14.72 -9.33 7.73
N GLU A 89 13.55 -9.73 7.24
CA GLU A 89 12.27 -9.08 7.59
C GLU A 89 11.96 -9.23 9.08
N LEU A 90 12.03 -10.46 9.61
CA LEU A 90 11.82 -10.74 11.03
C LEU A 90 12.76 -9.91 11.90
N PHE A 91 14.03 -9.83 11.53
CA PHE A 91 15.02 -9.04 12.24
C PHE A 91 14.65 -7.54 12.21
N SER A 92 14.28 -7.02 11.05
CA SER A 92 13.87 -5.61 10.87
C SER A 92 12.64 -5.26 11.71
N VAL A 93 11.61 -6.11 11.69
CA VAL A 93 10.38 -5.94 12.49
C VAL A 93 10.70 -5.96 13.99
N THR A 94 11.51 -6.91 14.43
CA THR A 94 11.90 -7.04 15.84
C THR A 94 12.67 -5.81 16.32
N MET A 95 13.57 -5.29 15.49
CA MET A 95 14.33 -4.07 15.81
C MET A 95 13.45 -2.83 15.90
N ASN A 96 12.46 -2.69 15.01
CA ASN A 96 11.49 -1.60 15.07
C ASN A 96 10.63 -1.68 16.35
N LYS A 97 10.13 -2.87 16.71
CA LYS A 97 9.39 -3.08 17.96
C LYS A 97 10.21 -2.73 19.20
N ARG A 98 11.50 -3.08 19.20
CA ARG A 98 12.42 -2.72 20.28
C ARG A 98 12.59 -1.21 20.40
N LEU A 99 12.79 -0.50 19.29
CA LEU A 99 12.88 0.97 19.30
C LEU A 99 11.61 1.60 19.89
N ASP A 100 10.45 1.08 19.51
CA ASP A 100 9.18 1.57 20.05
C ASP A 100 9.04 1.29 21.56
N PHE A 101 9.48 0.11 22.03
CA PHE A 101 9.54 -0.19 23.47
C PHE A 101 10.37 0.83 24.26
N TYR A 102 11.59 1.15 23.81
CA TYR A 102 12.42 2.12 24.52
C TYR A 102 11.88 3.55 24.41
N ARG A 103 11.27 3.90 23.29
CA ARG A 103 10.56 5.17 23.14
C ARG A 103 9.41 5.29 24.15
N GLN A 104 8.61 4.23 24.31
CA GLN A 104 7.56 4.19 25.32
C GLN A 104 8.13 4.28 26.74
N LEU A 105 9.23 3.57 27.02
CA LEU A 105 9.91 3.63 28.32
C LEU A 105 10.45 5.04 28.62
N GLN A 106 10.99 5.73 27.61
CA GLN A 106 11.44 7.11 27.75
C GLN A 106 10.28 8.05 28.10
N VAL A 107 9.12 7.89 27.43
CA VAL A 107 7.91 8.67 27.77
C VAL A 107 7.50 8.42 29.22
N ILE A 108 7.57 7.19 29.71
CA ILE A 108 7.31 6.89 31.13
C ILE A 108 8.33 7.62 32.01
N SER A 109 9.63 7.50 31.73
CA SER A 109 10.67 8.19 32.48
C SER A 109 10.49 9.71 32.51
N ASP A 110 10.11 10.31 31.38
CA ASP A 110 9.90 11.75 31.24
C ASP A 110 8.61 12.23 31.93
N THR A 111 7.63 11.33 32.11
CA THR A 111 6.33 11.64 32.76
C THR A 111 6.30 11.33 34.25
N VAL A 112 7.31 10.63 34.78
CA VAL A 112 7.48 10.43 36.22
C VAL A 112 7.84 11.78 36.86
N ALA A 113 6.88 12.35 37.59
CA ALA A 113 7.15 13.51 38.42
C ALA A 113 8.25 13.18 39.46
N PRO A 114 9.11 14.15 39.82
CA PRO A 114 10.09 13.95 40.89
C PRO A 114 9.40 13.42 42.14
N TYR A 115 9.94 12.37 42.72
CA TYR A 115 9.46 11.83 43.99
C TYR A 115 9.55 12.95 45.04
N LYS A 116 8.40 13.41 45.56
CA LYS A 116 8.36 14.34 46.70
C LYS A 116 8.63 13.53 47.97
N GLU A 117 9.79 13.76 48.59
CA GLU A 117 10.14 13.16 49.89
C GLU A 117 9.25 13.70 51.02
N ASP A 118 8.88 14.98 50.93
CA ASP A 118 7.96 15.62 51.86
C ASP A 118 6.51 15.40 51.38
N TRP A 119 5.87 14.39 51.95
CA TRP A 119 4.41 14.29 51.89
C TRP A 119 3.83 15.45 52.70
N ASP A 120 2.74 16.06 52.24
CA ASP A 120 2.02 17.03 53.07
C ASP A 120 1.64 16.34 54.41
N ASP A 121 1.92 16.98 55.55
CA ASP A 121 1.69 16.42 56.90
C ASP A 121 0.26 15.91 57.11
N THR A 122 -0.68 16.38 56.29
CA THR A 122 -2.08 15.94 56.26
C THR A 122 -2.56 15.74 54.82
N LEU A 123 -3.31 14.67 54.57
CA LEU A 123 -3.96 14.39 53.28
C LEU A 123 -4.95 15.50 52.91
N ASP A 124 -4.73 16.19 51.79
CA ASP A 124 -5.71 17.11 51.21
C ASP A 124 -6.87 16.32 50.58
N VAL A 125 -7.89 16.07 51.40
CA VAL A 125 -9.11 15.36 51.01
C VAL A 125 -9.83 16.09 49.87
N GLY A 126 -9.79 17.42 49.84
CA GLY A 126 -10.43 18.22 48.79
C GLY A 126 -9.76 18.05 47.43
N ALA A 127 -8.44 18.06 47.39
CA ALA A 127 -7.67 17.78 46.18
C ALA A 127 -7.89 16.33 45.68
N LEU A 128 -7.92 15.35 46.61
CA LEU A 128 -8.17 13.95 46.28
C LEU A 128 -9.58 13.74 45.70
N GLU A 129 -10.61 14.31 46.31
CA GLU A 129 -11.98 14.25 45.80
C GLU A 129 -12.10 14.90 44.42
N ALA A 130 -11.46 16.06 44.22
CA ALA A 130 -11.45 16.74 42.92
C ALA A 130 -10.75 15.91 41.84
N ALA A 131 -9.62 15.27 42.16
CA ALA A 131 -8.91 14.37 41.25
C ALA A 131 -9.73 13.13 40.91
N THR A 132 -10.40 12.54 41.91
CA THR A 132 -11.27 11.36 41.75
C THR A 132 -12.45 11.69 40.84
N ARG A 133 -13.12 12.84 41.03
CA ARG A 133 -14.20 13.31 40.14
C ARG A 133 -13.72 13.54 38.71
N ARG A 134 -12.51 14.11 38.52
CA ARG A 134 -11.91 14.25 37.18
C ARG A 134 -11.67 12.90 36.53
N GLN A 135 -11.12 11.94 37.28
CA GLN A 135 -10.87 10.58 36.80
C GLN A 135 -12.17 9.87 36.39
N GLU A 136 -13.23 9.98 37.21
CA GLU A 136 -14.55 9.43 36.86
C GLU A 136 -15.13 10.06 35.59
N THR A 137 -14.95 11.37 35.41
CA THR A 137 -15.45 12.07 34.22
C THR A 137 -14.70 11.62 32.97
N GLN A 138 -13.36 11.54 33.05
CA GLN A 138 -12.51 11.08 31.95
C GLN A 138 -12.75 9.61 31.61
N THR A 139 -12.92 8.74 32.60
CA THR A 139 -13.21 7.31 32.37
C THR A 139 -14.58 7.11 31.71
N LYS A 140 -15.62 7.88 32.11
CA LYS A 140 -16.92 7.89 31.41
C LYS A 140 -16.78 8.33 29.95
N ALA A 141 -16.03 9.40 29.69
CA ALA A 141 -15.77 9.88 28.33
C ALA A 141 -15.00 8.84 27.49
N LEU A 142 -13.99 8.19 28.07
CA LEU A 142 -13.23 7.12 27.42
C LEU A 142 -14.12 5.92 27.06
N ALA A 143 -15.03 5.52 27.96
CA ALA A 143 -15.97 4.43 27.72
C ALA A 143 -16.93 4.74 26.57
N ALA A 144 -17.42 5.99 26.48
CA ALA A 144 -18.23 6.45 25.36
C ALA A 144 -17.45 6.46 24.03
N LEU A 145 -16.20 6.94 24.03
CA LEU A 145 -15.34 6.94 22.85
C LEU A 145 -15.00 5.53 22.36
N ARG A 146 -14.70 4.60 23.28
CA ARG A 146 -14.45 3.18 22.95
C ARG A 146 -15.68 2.54 22.31
N THR A 147 -16.86 2.84 22.83
CA THR A 147 -18.13 2.40 22.28
C THR A 147 -18.34 2.93 20.86
N LYS A 148 -18.11 4.22 20.64
CA LYS A 148 -18.19 4.85 19.32
C LYS A 148 -17.18 4.26 18.33
N ASN A 149 -15.96 3.99 18.78
CA ASN A 149 -14.94 3.35 17.96
C ASN A 149 -15.36 1.95 17.52
N ARG A 150 -15.92 1.13 18.42
CA ARG A 150 -16.44 -0.21 18.08
C ARG A 150 -17.58 -0.16 17.06
N PHE A 151 -18.49 0.81 17.19
CA PHE A 151 -19.54 1.06 16.20
C PHE A 151 -18.96 1.42 14.81
N LEU A 152 -17.96 2.30 14.76
CA LEU A 152 -17.30 2.68 13.51
C LEU A 152 -16.52 1.53 12.87
N LEU A 153 -15.85 0.71 13.67
CA LEU A 153 -15.16 -0.50 13.19
C LEU A 153 -16.15 -1.50 12.60
N HIS A 154 -17.30 -1.70 13.23
CA HIS A 154 -18.36 -2.55 12.68
C HIS A 154 -18.88 -2.03 11.33
N LEU A 155 -19.14 -0.72 11.22
CA LEU A 155 -19.51 -0.10 9.93
C LEU A 155 -18.44 -0.28 8.86
N ARG A 156 -17.16 -0.24 9.23
CA ARG A 156 -16.04 -0.47 8.31
C ARG A 156 -15.94 -1.94 7.88
N GLU A 157 -16.07 -2.88 8.81
CA GLU A 157 -16.09 -4.31 8.47
C GLU A 157 -17.26 -4.65 7.53
N GLU A 158 -18.42 -4.04 7.78
CA GLU A 158 -19.59 -4.18 6.93
C GLU A 158 -19.39 -3.61 5.52
N SER A 159 -18.70 -2.48 5.37
CA SER A 159 -18.39 -1.92 4.05
C SER A 159 -17.40 -2.78 3.27
N THR A 160 -16.55 -3.55 3.96
CA THR A 160 -15.56 -4.43 3.32
C THR A 160 -16.10 -5.83 2.95
N ASN A 161 -17.07 -6.38 3.68
CA ASN A 161 -17.63 -7.73 3.45
C ASN A 161 -18.92 -7.70 2.61
N SER A 162 -18.83 -7.19 1.37
CA SER A 162 -19.97 -7.09 0.44
C SER A 162 -20.41 -8.43 -0.19
N GLN A 163 -19.77 -9.55 0.17
CA GLN A 163 -20.14 -10.88 -0.30
C GLN A 163 -20.87 -11.66 0.81
N GLU A 164 -22.19 -11.77 0.66
CA GLU A 164 -23.07 -12.84 1.17
C GLU A 164 -22.97 -13.26 2.66
N THR A 165 -22.71 -12.36 3.61
CA THR A 165 -23.25 -12.62 4.96
C THR A 165 -24.72 -12.24 4.97
N GLN A 166 -25.62 -13.22 4.84
CA GLN A 166 -27.05 -13.02 5.10
C GLN A 166 -27.19 -12.29 6.44
N ARG A 167 -27.66 -11.04 6.40
CA ARG A 167 -27.78 -10.15 7.56
C ARG A 167 -28.94 -10.60 8.42
N ILE A 168 -28.69 -11.64 9.21
CA ILE A 168 -29.71 -12.33 9.99
C ILE A 168 -29.86 -11.66 11.35
N CYS A 169 -31.10 -11.38 11.73
CA CYS A 169 -31.43 -10.97 13.09
C CYS A 169 -31.32 -12.20 14.01
N VAL A 170 -30.51 -12.12 15.06
CA VAL A 170 -30.33 -13.27 15.98
C VAL A 170 -31.60 -13.65 16.78
N ILE A 171 -32.62 -12.78 16.80
CA ILE A 171 -33.90 -13.06 17.48
C ILE A 171 -34.85 -13.83 16.56
N CYS A 172 -35.13 -13.31 15.37
CA CYS A 172 -36.10 -13.92 14.45
C CYS A 172 -35.47 -14.81 13.38
N GLN A 173 -34.15 -14.85 13.30
CA GLN A 173 -33.36 -15.53 12.28
C GLN A 173 -33.67 -15.11 10.82
N GLY A 174 -34.43 -14.04 10.63
CA GLY A 174 -34.73 -13.45 9.33
C GLY A 174 -33.75 -12.36 8.92
N SER A 175 -33.65 -12.14 7.60
CA SER A 175 -33.02 -10.94 7.04
C SER A 175 -33.88 -9.71 7.27
N PHE A 176 -33.26 -8.54 7.44
CA PHE A 176 -33.98 -7.29 7.67
C PHE A 176 -33.36 -6.13 6.88
N GLU A 177 -34.20 -5.22 6.39
CA GLU A 177 -33.79 -3.96 5.75
C GLU A 177 -33.64 -2.83 6.77
N GLN A 178 -34.53 -2.81 7.78
CA GLN A 178 -34.48 -1.86 8.88
C GLN A 178 -34.06 -2.57 10.17
N GLY A 179 -32.90 -2.19 10.69
CA GLY A 179 -32.32 -2.77 11.88
C GLY A 179 -31.88 -1.74 12.92
N VAL A 180 -31.35 -2.28 14.01
CA VAL A 180 -30.76 -1.49 15.09
C VAL A 180 -29.44 -2.14 15.50
N LEU A 181 -28.39 -1.33 15.57
CA LEU A 181 -27.09 -1.69 16.10
C LEU A 181 -26.95 -1.12 17.51
N THR A 182 -26.66 -2.01 18.46
CA THR A 182 -26.42 -1.63 19.86
C THR A 182 -24.98 -1.18 20.08
N VAL A 183 -24.71 -0.40 21.13
CA VAL A 183 -23.36 -0.02 21.59
C VAL A 183 -22.41 -1.19 21.86
N CYS A 184 -22.94 -2.37 22.15
CA CYS A 184 -22.15 -3.59 22.30
C CYS A 184 -21.82 -4.28 20.95
N GLY A 185 -22.27 -3.72 19.82
CA GLY A 185 -21.98 -4.22 18.49
C GLY A 185 -22.91 -5.34 18.00
N HIS A 186 -24.04 -5.59 18.67
CA HIS A 186 -25.02 -6.60 18.23
C HIS A 186 -26.16 -5.98 17.43
N GLN A 187 -26.53 -6.65 16.32
CA GLN A 187 -27.56 -6.22 15.38
C GLN A 187 -28.87 -6.99 15.54
N TYR A 188 -29.98 -6.30 15.27
CA TYR A 188 -31.32 -6.87 15.33
C TYR A 188 -32.23 -6.21 14.29
N CYS A 189 -33.29 -6.92 13.89
CA CYS A 189 -34.43 -6.30 13.22
C CYS A 189 -35.09 -5.28 14.17
N LYS A 190 -35.54 -4.13 13.64
CA LYS A 190 -36.12 -3.05 14.44
C LYS A 190 -37.30 -3.52 15.30
N GLU A 191 -38.14 -4.38 14.75
CA GLU A 191 -39.30 -4.93 15.44
C GLU A 191 -38.88 -5.82 16.62
N CYS A 192 -37.93 -6.72 16.37
CA CYS A 192 -37.43 -7.72 17.31
C CYS A 192 -36.82 -7.06 18.56
N ILE A 193 -35.98 -6.05 18.36
CA ILE A 193 -35.34 -5.37 19.49
C ILE A 193 -36.30 -4.45 20.23
N ASN A 194 -37.24 -3.80 19.53
CA ASN A 194 -38.25 -2.97 20.19
C ASN A 194 -39.17 -3.83 21.07
N HIS A 195 -39.54 -5.02 20.58
CA HIS A 195 -40.31 -5.97 21.36
C HIS A 195 -39.55 -6.45 22.59
N TRP A 196 -38.27 -6.85 22.43
CA TRP A 196 -37.42 -7.23 23.57
C TRP A 196 -37.26 -6.10 24.58
N TRP A 197 -37.02 -4.88 24.10
CA TRP A 197 -36.82 -3.68 24.91
C TRP A 197 -38.04 -3.30 25.75
N SER A 198 -39.25 -3.67 25.31
CA SER A 198 -40.48 -3.44 26.08
C SER A 198 -40.49 -4.15 27.43
N SER A 199 -39.81 -5.30 27.52
CA SER A 199 -39.81 -6.17 28.70
C SER A 199 -38.45 -6.25 29.39
N HIS A 200 -37.35 -6.05 28.65
CA HIS A 200 -35.99 -6.19 29.17
C HIS A 200 -35.11 -5.00 28.79
N ARG A 201 -34.34 -4.48 29.74
CA ARG A 201 -33.40 -3.37 29.51
C ARG A 201 -31.98 -3.83 29.20
N THR A 202 -31.82 -5.01 28.61
CA THR A 202 -30.53 -5.66 28.36
C THR A 202 -30.38 -6.08 26.90
N CYS A 203 -29.14 -6.22 26.44
CA CYS A 203 -28.83 -6.81 25.14
C CYS A 203 -29.15 -8.32 25.12
N PRO A 204 -29.92 -8.83 24.14
CA PRO A 204 -30.23 -10.25 24.01
C PRO A 204 -29.02 -11.20 23.92
N VAL A 205 -27.88 -10.73 23.40
CA VAL A 205 -26.69 -11.57 23.16
C VAL A 205 -25.74 -11.53 24.35
N CYS A 206 -25.32 -10.34 24.80
CA CYS A 206 -24.30 -10.19 25.84
C CYS A 206 -24.84 -9.76 27.22
N LYS A 207 -26.15 -9.60 27.36
CA LYS A 207 -26.84 -9.22 28.61
C LYS A 207 -26.43 -7.86 29.21
N ARG A 208 -25.63 -7.06 28.50
CA ARG A 208 -25.28 -5.69 28.90
C ARG A 208 -26.55 -4.86 29.07
N HIS A 209 -26.66 -4.10 30.17
CA HIS A 209 -27.74 -3.12 30.35
C HIS A 209 -27.60 -2.01 29.31
N LEU A 210 -28.69 -1.69 28.61
CA LEU A 210 -28.73 -0.66 27.57
C LEU A 210 -29.56 0.53 28.05
N VAL A 211 -29.39 1.70 27.41
CA VAL A 211 -30.27 2.87 27.52
C VAL A 211 -30.72 3.33 26.13
N LEU A 212 -31.70 4.23 26.03
CA LEU A 212 -32.23 4.67 24.72
C LEU A 212 -31.14 5.25 23.79
N ALA A 213 -30.15 5.94 24.34
CA ALA A 213 -29.02 6.48 23.59
C ALA A 213 -28.08 5.40 23.01
N ASP A 214 -28.23 4.14 23.44
CA ASP A 214 -27.37 3.04 23.01
C ASP A 214 -27.85 2.36 21.71
N PHE A 215 -29.01 2.75 21.19
CA PHE A 215 -29.60 2.18 19.98
C PHE A 215 -29.34 3.07 18.77
N HIS A 216 -28.68 2.53 17.76
CA HIS A 216 -28.38 3.22 16.51
C HIS A 216 -29.18 2.57 15.39
N GLN A 217 -30.09 3.33 14.76
CA GLN A 217 -30.88 2.82 13.63
C GLN A 217 -29.99 2.65 12.40
N ILE A 218 -30.15 1.51 11.73
CA ILE A 218 -29.45 1.15 10.50
C ILE A 218 -30.49 0.79 9.44
N THR A 219 -30.35 1.36 8.24
CA THR A 219 -31.25 1.11 7.11
C THR A 219 -30.41 0.66 5.92
N TYR A 220 -30.74 -0.51 5.37
CA TYR A 220 -30.09 -1.07 4.20
C TYR A 220 -30.92 -0.75 2.95
N LYS A 221 -30.25 -0.30 1.88
CA LYS A 221 -30.89 -0.15 0.58
C LYS A 221 -31.00 -1.54 -0.07
N PRO A 222 -32.16 -1.91 -0.65
CA PRO A 222 -32.25 -3.13 -1.45
C PRO A 222 -31.29 -3.01 -2.63
N GLN A 223 -30.50 -4.07 -2.87
CA GLN A 223 -29.74 -4.18 -4.11
C GLN A 223 -30.75 -4.36 -5.25
N GLU A 224 -30.75 -3.45 -6.22
CA GLU A 224 -31.39 -3.72 -7.51
C GLU A 224 -30.64 -4.89 -8.16
N LEU A 225 -31.32 -6.04 -8.25
CA LEU A 225 -30.87 -7.19 -9.03
C LEU A 225 -30.95 -6.81 -10.51
N LEU A 226 -29.89 -6.19 -11.04
CA LEU A 226 -29.71 -6.08 -12.48
C LEU A 226 -29.36 -7.48 -13.00
N ALA A 227 -30.30 -8.08 -13.73
CA ALA A 227 -30.10 -9.35 -14.42
C ALA A 227 -28.88 -9.25 -15.34
N GLN A 228 -27.87 -10.07 -15.10
CA GLN A 228 -26.76 -10.27 -16.03
C GLN A 228 -27.11 -11.44 -16.95
N GLU A 229 -27.10 -11.19 -18.26
CA GLU A 229 -27.30 -12.22 -19.29
C GLU A 229 -26.16 -13.25 -19.24
N GLU A 230 -26.53 -14.54 -19.36
CA GLU A 230 -25.61 -15.67 -19.42
C GLU A 230 -24.67 -15.54 -20.62
N GLN A 231 -23.35 -15.55 -20.37
CA GLN A 231 -22.35 -15.91 -21.37
C GLN A 231 -21.51 -17.08 -20.88
N SER A 232 -21.52 -18.12 -21.70
CA SER A 232 -20.93 -19.45 -21.59
C SER A 232 -19.45 -19.49 -21.18
N GLU A 233 -19.12 -20.43 -20.28
CA GLU A 233 -17.75 -20.80 -19.90
C GLU A 233 -16.90 -21.38 -21.04
N PRO A 234 -15.56 -21.39 -20.88
CA PRO A 234 -14.92 -22.69 -20.64
C PRO A 234 -13.82 -22.72 -19.54
N SER A 235 -14.06 -23.55 -18.52
CA SER A 235 -13.18 -24.52 -17.83
C SER A 235 -11.65 -24.27 -17.57
N SER A 236 -11.33 -24.10 -16.27
CA SER A 236 -10.24 -24.68 -15.41
C SER A 236 -8.75 -24.27 -15.54
N PRO A 237 -7.89 -24.44 -14.49
CA PRO A 237 -8.12 -24.64 -13.05
C PRO A 237 -7.36 -23.62 -12.14
N SER A 238 -7.68 -23.70 -10.85
CA SER A 238 -7.27 -22.92 -9.67
C SER A 238 -5.76 -22.80 -9.38
N GLN A 239 -5.33 -21.61 -8.92
CA GLN A 239 -4.51 -21.38 -7.70
C GLN A 239 -4.16 -19.89 -7.50
N GLY A 240 -4.29 -19.39 -6.27
CA GLY A 240 -3.65 -18.15 -5.80
C GLY A 240 -4.62 -17.10 -5.27
N SER A 241 -4.84 -17.11 -3.95
CA SER A 241 -5.58 -16.06 -3.24
C SER A 241 -4.85 -14.72 -3.32
N SER A 242 -5.46 -13.74 -3.96
CA SER A 242 -5.08 -12.34 -3.83
C SER A 242 -6.34 -11.50 -3.75
N LYS A 243 -6.41 -10.72 -2.67
CA LYS A 243 -7.47 -9.78 -2.30
C LYS A 243 -7.93 -8.99 -3.52
N SER A 244 -9.13 -9.27 -4.01
CA SER A 244 -9.79 -8.48 -5.03
C SER A 244 -10.42 -7.26 -4.36
N ALA A 245 -9.97 -6.09 -4.78
CA ALA A 245 -10.53 -4.81 -4.40
C ALA A 245 -12.00 -4.70 -4.85
N THR A 246 -12.90 -4.34 -3.94
CA THR A 246 -14.28 -3.97 -4.27
C THR A 246 -14.27 -2.63 -5.03
N PRO A 247 -14.95 -2.50 -6.17
CA PRO A 247 -15.01 -1.25 -6.91
C PRO A 247 -15.96 -0.29 -6.19
N GLY A 248 -15.41 0.70 -5.47
CA GLY A 248 -16.23 1.77 -4.91
C GLY A 248 -15.57 2.72 -3.90
N SER A 249 -14.45 2.36 -3.26
CA SER A 249 -13.82 3.21 -2.22
C SER A 249 -12.38 3.63 -2.51
N THR A 250 -11.70 2.99 -3.47
CA THR A 250 -10.29 3.30 -3.77
C THR A 250 -10.17 3.96 -5.14
N LEU A 251 -9.81 5.25 -5.15
CA LEU A 251 -9.51 5.98 -6.40
C LEU A 251 -8.25 5.45 -7.10
N TYR A 252 -7.39 4.77 -6.35
CA TYR A 252 -6.18 4.11 -6.80
C TYR A 252 -6.30 2.61 -6.49
N ALA A 253 -5.95 1.78 -7.46
CA ALA A 253 -5.79 0.35 -7.25
C ALA A 253 -4.36 0.06 -6.77
N ASP A 254 -4.22 -0.94 -5.90
CA ASP A 254 -2.90 -1.44 -5.54
C ASP A 254 -2.17 -1.97 -6.78
N ILE A 255 -0.87 -1.73 -6.85
CA ILE A 255 -0.03 -2.32 -7.88
C ILE A 255 -0.01 -3.84 -7.74
N ASN A 256 0.02 -4.56 -8.87
CA ASN A 256 0.14 -6.01 -8.88
C ASN A 256 1.35 -6.47 -8.04
N THR A 257 1.16 -7.49 -7.20
CA THR A 257 2.16 -7.98 -6.25
C THR A 257 3.42 -8.51 -6.93
N ASP A 258 3.27 -9.16 -8.09
CA ASP A 258 4.39 -9.70 -8.85
C ASP A 258 5.20 -8.58 -9.49
N THR A 259 4.52 -7.58 -10.07
CA THR A 259 5.17 -6.36 -10.57
C THR A 259 5.95 -5.65 -9.46
N LEU A 260 5.34 -5.50 -8.28
CA LEU A 260 5.99 -4.87 -7.15
C LEU A 260 7.21 -5.66 -6.66
N ALA A 261 7.13 -7.00 -6.62
CA ALA A 261 8.26 -7.85 -6.26
C ALA A 261 9.41 -7.72 -7.27
N GLN A 262 9.10 -7.69 -8.57
CA GLN A 262 10.08 -7.45 -9.62
C GLN A 262 10.76 -6.09 -9.47
N ILE A 263 10.00 -5.02 -9.24
CA ILE A 263 10.54 -3.68 -8.97
C ILE A 263 11.47 -3.73 -7.76
N LYS A 264 11.02 -4.30 -6.64
CA LYS A 264 11.83 -4.40 -5.41
C LYS A 264 13.12 -5.20 -5.62
N SER A 265 13.13 -6.17 -6.53
CA SER A 265 14.31 -7.00 -6.82
C SER A 265 15.44 -6.31 -7.60
N ILE A 266 15.19 -5.13 -8.20
CA ILE A 266 16.19 -4.42 -9.01
C ILE A 266 17.26 -3.78 -8.12
N ASP A 267 18.53 -4.15 -8.30
CA ASP A 267 19.63 -3.58 -7.52
C ASP A 267 19.95 -2.14 -7.88
N LEU A 268 20.36 -1.37 -6.87
CA LEU A 268 20.77 0.03 -6.99
C LEU A 268 22.17 0.21 -6.42
N ASN A 269 22.95 1.10 -7.05
CA ASN A 269 24.30 1.45 -6.61
C ASN A 269 24.29 2.51 -5.50
N GLY A 270 23.62 2.20 -4.37
CA GLY A 270 23.46 3.11 -3.23
C GLY A 270 22.05 3.07 -2.64
N SER A 271 21.80 3.91 -1.64
CA SER A 271 20.48 4.06 -1.03
C SER A 271 20.28 5.51 -0.58
N PHE A 272 19.14 6.08 -0.94
CA PHE A 272 18.69 7.44 -0.58
C PHE A 272 17.36 7.41 0.20
N GLY A 273 16.97 6.22 0.69
CA GLY A 273 15.73 6.00 1.42
C GLY A 273 14.67 5.30 0.58
N THR A 274 13.73 4.64 1.26
CA THR A 274 12.80 3.67 0.66
C THR A 274 12.03 4.21 -0.53
N LYS A 275 11.51 5.44 -0.46
CA LYS A 275 10.70 6.03 -1.53
C LYS A 275 11.53 6.38 -2.77
N ILE A 276 12.69 7.00 -2.59
CA ILE A 276 13.61 7.35 -3.69
C ILE A 276 14.16 6.09 -4.35
N ASP A 277 14.58 5.13 -3.55
CA ASP A 277 15.11 3.85 -4.04
C ASP A 277 14.02 3.09 -4.82
N THR A 278 12.78 3.06 -4.32
CA THR A 278 11.68 2.40 -5.04
C THR A 278 11.33 3.11 -6.34
N LEU A 279 11.31 4.45 -6.36
CA LEU A 279 11.12 5.24 -7.59
C LEU A 279 12.20 4.90 -8.64
N ALA A 280 13.47 4.89 -8.24
CA ALA A 280 14.57 4.54 -9.13
C ALA A 280 14.42 3.11 -9.68
N ARG A 281 14.13 2.13 -8.81
CA ARG A 281 13.86 0.74 -9.21
C ARG A 281 12.70 0.65 -10.20
N HIS A 282 11.62 1.40 -9.98
CA HIS A 282 10.46 1.38 -10.86
C HIS A 282 10.81 1.95 -12.24
N ILE A 283 11.64 3.00 -12.31
CA ILE A 283 12.12 3.54 -13.59
C ILE A 283 12.97 2.52 -14.35
N PHE A 284 13.87 1.81 -13.66
CA PHE A 284 14.60 0.69 -14.28
C PHE A 284 13.68 -0.44 -14.76
N TRP A 285 12.63 -0.74 -14.01
CA TRP A 285 11.63 -1.73 -14.41
C TRP A 285 10.94 -1.29 -15.71
N ILE A 286 10.51 -0.03 -15.80
CA ILE A 286 9.92 0.56 -17.02
C ILE A 286 10.92 0.50 -18.18
N ARG A 287 12.18 0.90 -17.96
CA ARG A 287 13.22 0.84 -19.01
C ARG A 287 13.36 -0.54 -19.66
N ARG A 288 13.12 -1.62 -18.89
CA ARG A 288 13.18 -3.00 -19.37
C ARG A 288 11.89 -3.48 -20.05
N HIS A 289 10.73 -2.99 -19.62
CA HIS A 289 9.42 -3.51 -20.07
C HIS A 289 8.71 -2.61 -21.10
N ASP A 290 8.95 -1.30 -21.07
CA ASP A 290 8.47 -0.33 -22.06
C ASP A 290 9.64 0.61 -22.47
N PRO A 291 10.57 0.14 -23.31
CA PRO A 291 11.74 0.90 -23.70
C PRO A 291 11.39 2.22 -24.40
N GLY A 292 12.02 3.31 -23.96
CA GLY A 292 11.79 4.64 -24.49
C GLY A 292 10.57 5.37 -23.90
N ALA A 293 9.80 4.72 -23.03
CA ALA A 293 8.75 5.40 -22.29
C ALA A 293 9.32 6.43 -21.31
N LYS A 294 8.59 7.52 -21.13
CA LYS A 294 8.99 8.62 -20.25
C LYS A 294 8.02 8.78 -19.10
N ALA A 295 8.58 9.19 -17.97
CA ALA A 295 7.85 9.40 -16.74
C ALA A 295 7.95 10.85 -16.24
N ILE A 296 6.93 11.27 -15.51
CA ILE A 296 6.95 12.52 -14.75
C ILE A 296 6.86 12.20 -13.28
N VAL A 297 7.75 12.78 -12.47
CA VAL A 297 7.69 12.69 -11.02
C VAL A 297 7.25 14.04 -10.46
N PHE A 298 6.12 14.03 -9.77
CA PHE A 298 5.59 15.18 -9.05
C PHE A 298 5.88 15.07 -7.56
N SER A 299 6.31 16.18 -6.97
CA SER A 299 6.35 16.36 -5.52
C SER A 299 5.98 17.80 -5.15
N GLN A 300 5.34 17.97 -3.99
CA GLN A 300 5.08 19.27 -3.38
C GLN A 300 6.25 19.78 -2.51
N PHE A 301 7.33 18.98 -2.40
CA PHE A 301 8.52 19.29 -1.63
C PHE A 301 9.71 19.47 -2.58
N ARG A 302 10.13 20.72 -2.77
CA ARG A 302 11.24 21.06 -3.66
C ARG A 302 12.55 20.36 -3.27
N GLU A 303 12.83 20.32 -1.97
CA GLU A 303 14.02 19.65 -1.40
C GLU A 303 14.04 18.16 -1.72
N PHE A 304 12.89 17.49 -1.73
CA PHE A 304 12.79 16.10 -2.15
C PHE A 304 13.23 15.92 -3.61
N LEU A 305 12.81 16.82 -4.51
CA LEU A 305 13.24 16.80 -5.91
C LEU A 305 14.75 17.07 -6.09
N ASP A 306 15.37 17.84 -5.18
CA ASP A 306 16.82 18.05 -5.15
C ASP A 306 17.56 16.76 -4.79
N VAL A 307 17.12 16.07 -3.73
CA VAL A 307 17.69 14.78 -3.30
C VAL A 307 17.44 13.70 -4.36
N LEU A 308 16.23 13.64 -4.91
CA LEU A 308 15.86 12.69 -5.96
C LEU A 308 16.73 12.86 -7.21
N GLY A 309 16.96 14.11 -7.63
CA GLY A 309 17.86 14.38 -8.75
C GLY A 309 19.29 13.91 -8.49
N THR A 310 19.79 14.07 -7.26
CA THR A 310 21.12 13.58 -6.87
C THR A 310 21.19 12.05 -6.92
N ALA A 311 20.16 11.38 -6.38
CA ALA A 311 20.05 9.93 -6.42
C ALA A 311 19.98 9.40 -7.86
N PHE A 312 19.18 10.03 -8.72
CA PHE A 312 19.06 9.66 -10.14
C PHE A 312 20.39 9.78 -10.89
N LYS A 313 21.21 10.81 -10.61
CA LYS A 313 22.57 10.86 -11.19
C LYS A 313 23.42 9.68 -10.76
N GLN A 314 23.42 9.36 -9.46
CA GLN A 314 24.23 8.26 -8.93
C GLN A 314 23.77 6.91 -9.48
N PHE A 315 22.47 6.73 -9.66
CA PHE A 315 21.90 5.50 -10.21
C PHE A 315 21.98 5.40 -11.74
N GLY A 316 22.30 6.48 -12.45
CA GLY A 316 22.28 6.46 -13.92
C GLY A 316 20.85 6.47 -14.49
N VAL A 317 19.95 7.21 -13.84
CA VAL A 317 18.62 7.55 -14.36
C VAL A 317 18.69 8.93 -15.00
N GLY A 318 18.37 8.99 -16.29
CA GLY A 318 18.38 10.24 -17.02
C GLY A 318 17.18 11.11 -16.66
N TYR A 319 17.42 12.35 -16.22
CA TYR A 319 16.33 13.24 -15.82
C TYR A 319 16.55 14.70 -16.21
N SER A 320 15.44 15.40 -16.39
CA SER A 320 15.39 16.86 -16.52
C SER A 320 14.46 17.42 -15.44
N ARG A 321 14.67 18.67 -15.05
CA ARG A 321 13.92 19.33 -13.98
C ARG A 321 13.55 20.74 -14.38
N MET A 322 12.35 21.16 -14.01
CA MET A 322 11.90 22.54 -14.19
C MET A 322 12.81 23.56 -13.50
N GLY A 323 12.90 24.75 -14.10
CA GLY A 323 13.79 25.83 -13.68
C GLY A 323 15.18 25.80 -14.34
N LYS A 324 15.53 24.76 -15.11
CA LYS A 324 16.72 24.77 -15.97
C LYS A 324 16.39 25.24 -17.40
N PRO A 325 17.24 26.05 -18.05
CA PRO A 325 17.04 26.44 -19.45
C PRO A 325 16.91 25.22 -20.37
N GLY A 326 15.90 25.21 -21.23
CA GLY A 326 15.64 24.10 -22.17
C GLY A 326 15.30 22.77 -21.50
N ALA A 327 14.83 22.76 -20.25
CA ALA A 327 14.48 21.52 -19.53
C ALA A 327 13.40 20.71 -20.26
N VAL A 328 12.38 21.40 -20.78
CA VAL A 328 11.25 20.80 -21.50
C VAL A 328 11.70 20.23 -22.85
N ASP A 329 12.50 20.98 -23.62
CA ASP A 329 12.99 20.52 -24.92
C ASP A 329 13.91 19.31 -24.78
N ARG A 330 14.77 19.29 -23.76
CA ARG A 330 15.57 18.10 -23.42
C ARG A 330 14.68 16.92 -23.08
N PHE A 331 13.65 17.12 -22.25
CA PHE A 331 12.72 16.04 -21.92
C PHE A 331 11.99 15.51 -23.16
N ARG A 332 11.64 16.36 -24.14
CA ARG A 332 10.96 15.94 -25.36
C ARG A 332 11.87 15.20 -26.35
N ASN A 333 13.07 15.73 -26.58
CA ASN A 333 13.90 15.35 -27.72
C ASN A 333 15.08 14.43 -27.36
N ASP A 334 15.54 14.43 -26.12
CA ASP A 334 16.68 13.61 -25.69
C ASP A 334 16.20 12.21 -25.26
N ALA A 335 16.63 11.18 -25.98
CA ALA A 335 16.31 9.78 -25.67
C ALA A 335 16.96 9.32 -24.36
N GLY A 336 18.04 9.96 -23.92
CA GLY A 336 18.70 9.69 -22.64
C GLY A 336 17.96 10.25 -21.44
N ILE A 337 16.90 11.04 -21.62
CA ILE A 337 16.08 11.59 -20.52
C ILE A 337 14.79 10.79 -20.38
N GLU A 338 14.68 10.07 -19.27
CA GLU A 338 13.57 9.18 -18.95
C GLU A 338 12.57 9.85 -18.01
N CYS A 339 13.02 10.75 -17.14
CA CYS A 339 12.20 11.37 -16.11
C CYS A 339 12.16 12.90 -16.18
N PHE A 340 10.99 13.46 -15.91
CA PHE A 340 10.82 14.89 -15.69
C PHE A 340 10.41 15.18 -14.25
N LEU A 341 11.21 15.95 -13.53
CA LEU A 341 10.93 16.33 -12.14
C LEU A 341 10.17 17.66 -12.09
N LEU A 342 8.99 17.64 -11.48
CA LEU A 342 8.05 18.76 -11.43
C LEU A 342 7.60 19.07 -10.00
N ASP A 343 7.63 20.35 -9.64
CA ASP A 343 7.05 20.85 -8.39
C ASP A 343 5.54 21.04 -8.57
N ALA A 344 4.75 20.31 -7.77
CA ALA A 344 3.29 20.33 -7.85
C ALA A 344 2.68 21.71 -7.51
N LYS A 345 3.34 22.51 -6.66
CA LYS A 345 2.83 23.82 -6.21
C LYS A 345 3.23 24.94 -7.15
N THR A 346 4.51 24.98 -7.54
CA THR A 346 5.10 26.17 -8.18
C THR A 346 5.12 26.08 -9.70
N ASP A 347 5.19 24.89 -10.28
CA ASP A 347 5.25 24.73 -11.73
C ASP A 347 3.85 24.78 -12.37
N SER A 348 2.92 25.61 -11.88
CA SER A 348 1.51 25.74 -12.33
C SER A 348 1.32 26.15 -13.80
N SER A 349 2.40 26.40 -14.53
CA SER A 349 2.44 26.72 -15.96
C SER A 349 1.80 25.64 -16.85
N GLY A 350 1.12 26.05 -17.92
CA GLY A 350 0.36 25.20 -18.86
C GLY A 350 1.21 24.34 -19.80
N LEU A 351 2.23 23.66 -19.28
CA LEU A 351 3.14 22.80 -20.03
C LEU A 351 2.38 21.64 -20.67
N ASN A 352 2.67 21.39 -21.94
CA ASN A 352 2.20 20.22 -22.67
C ASN A 352 3.28 19.12 -22.61
N LEU A 353 3.00 18.03 -21.88
CA LEU A 353 3.96 16.95 -21.62
C LEU A 353 3.42 15.59 -22.11
N VAL A 354 2.71 15.60 -23.25
CA VAL A 354 2.18 14.41 -23.95
C VAL A 354 3.24 13.36 -24.30
N ASN A 355 4.54 13.67 -24.20
CA ASN A 355 5.60 12.69 -24.44
C ASN A 355 5.75 11.68 -23.28
N ALA A 356 5.14 11.91 -22.12
CA ALA A 356 5.18 11.00 -20.98
C ALA A 356 4.00 10.02 -20.97
N GLN A 357 4.25 8.77 -20.58
CA GLN A 357 3.23 7.73 -20.40
C GLN A 357 2.96 7.49 -18.92
N TYR A 358 3.97 7.72 -18.07
CA TYR A 358 3.90 7.42 -16.65
C TYR A 358 3.91 8.70 -15.80
N VAL A 359 3.05 8.73 -14.80
CA VAL A 359 2.98 9.81 -13.81
C VAL A 359 3.19 9.21 -12.42
N PHE A 360 4.20 9.71 -11.71
CA PHE A 360 4.53 9.35 -10.35
C PHE A 360 4.19 10.50 -9.42
N LEU A 361 3.24 10.28 -8.50
CA LEU A 361 2.96 11.16 -7.38
C LEU A 361 3.78 10.69 -6.19
N ALA A 362 4.79 11.46 -5.79
CA ALA A 362 5.67 11.07 -4.70
C ALA A 362 4.96 11.06 -3.33
N GLU A 363 3.91 11.86 -3.16
CA GLU A 363 3.08 11.87 -1.95
C GLU A 363 1.63 12.28 -2.27
N PRO A 364 0.67 11.96 -1.37
CA PRO A 364 -0.72 12.34 -1.55
C PRO A 364 -0.90 13.86 -1.44
N LEU A 365 -1.61 14.43 -2.41
CA LEU A 365 -1.91 15.87 -2.46
C LEU A 365 -3.28 16.13 -1.85
N ILE A 366 -3.32 16.98 -0.81
CA ILE A 366 -4.57 17.38 -0.13
C ILE A 366 -5.48 18.22 -1.04
N ASN A 367 -4.88 18.96 -1.98
CA ASN A 367 -5.60 19.75 -2.96
C ASN A 367 -5.78 18.95 -4.25
N THR A 368 -6.97 18.38 -4.42
CA THR A 368 -7.37 17.61 -5.60
C THR A 368 -7.16 18.36 -6.92
N ALA A 369 -7.31 19.69 -6.94
CA ALA A 369 -7.14 20.47 -8.17
C ALA A 369 -5.70 20.40 -8.70
N ILE A 370 -4.71 20.39 -7.80
CA ILE A 370 -3.29 20.30 -8.15
C ILE A 370 -2.99 18.93 -8.77
N GLU A 371 -3.54 17.87 -8.19
CA GLU A 371 -3.40 16.50 -8.68
C GLU A 371 -4.03 16.32 -10.06
N LEU A 372 -5.29 16.74 -10.23
CA LEU A 372 -5.98 16.65 -11.53
C LEU A 372 -5.28 17.50 -12.59
N GLN A 373 -4.78 18.69 -12.23
CA GLN A 373 -4.00 19.52 -13.12
C GLN A 373 -2.67 18.84 -13.51
N ALA A 374 -2.00 18.17 -12.57
CA ALA A 374 -0.77 17.44 -12.83
C ALA A 374 -1.01 16.29 -13.83
N ILE A 375 -2.08 15.51 -13.64
CA ILE A 375 -2.45 14.42 -14.56
C ILE A 375 -2.85 14.98 -15.93
N ALA A 376 -3.62 16.06 -15.98
CA ALA A 376 -4.08 16.69 -17.23
C ALA A 376 -2.95 17.28 -18.10
N ARG A 377 -1.73 17.45 -17.57
CA ARG A 377 -0.55 17.84 -18.36
C ARG A 377 -0.04 16.73 -19.27
N VAL A 378 -0.32 15.48 -18.88
CA VAL A 378 0.13 14.27 -19.57
C VAL A 378 -1.03 13.65 -20.32
N HIS A 379 -2.16 13.48 -19.64
CA HIS A 379 -3.38 12.96 -20.22
C HIS A 379 -4.14 14.07 -20.96
N ARG A 380 -3.67 14.40 -22.16
CA ARG A 380 -4.22 15.47 -23.01
C ARG A 380 -4.45 14.98 -24.44
N ILE A 381 -5.34 15.68 -25.15
CA ILE A 381 -5.57 15.51 -26.59
C ILE A 381 -4.23 15.61 -27.32
N GLY A 382 -3.86 14.54 -28.03
CA GLY A 382 -2.55 14.37 -28.70
C GLY A 382 -1.70 13.23 -28.14
N GLN A 383 -2.00 12.72 -26.94
CA GLN A 383 -1.41 11.49 -26.43
C GLN A 383 -2.02 10.26 -27.15
N GLN A 384 -1.17 9.40 -27.70
CA GLN A 384 -1.57 8.18 -28.42
C GLN A 384 -1.50 6.92 -27.54
N ARG A 385 -0.72 6.96 -26.45
CA ARG A 385 -0.52 5.84 -25.53
C ARG A 385 -1.29 6.04 -24.21
N PRO A 386 -1.76 4.97 -23.55
CA PRO A 386 -2.43 5.10 -22.27
C PRO A 386 -1.51 5.76 -21.23
N THR A 387 -2.09 6.62 -20.39
CA THR A 387 -1.37 7.27 -19.29
C THR A 387 -1.60 6.50 -18.00
N THR A 388 -0.54 6.06 -17.34
CA THR A 388 -0.60 5.34 -16.06
C THR A 388 -0.13 6.23 -14.92
N VAL A 389 -0.93 6.35 -13.86
CA VAL A 389 -0.62 7.16 -12.68
C VAL A 389 -0.36 6.25 -11.49
N TYR A 390 0.79 6.41 -10.85
CA TYR A 390 1.15 5.73 -9.61
C TYR A 390 1.30 6.74 -8.49
N MET A 391 0.71 6.44 -7.33
CA MET A 391 0.88 7.22 -6.11
C MET A 391 1.68 6.42 -5.10
N TYR A 392 2.77 7.02 -4.60
CA TYR A 392 3.61 6.40 -3.58
C TYR A 392 3.13 6.79 -2.19
N LEU A 393 2.92 5.77 -1.37
CA LEU A 393 2.52 5.88 0.02
C LEU A 393 3.46 5.05 0.89
N ILE A 394 3.84 5.60 2.03
CA ILE A 394 4.54 4.83 3.07
C ILE A 394 3.52 4.35 4.08
N GLY A 395 3.38 3.02 4.19
CA GLY A 395 2.43 2.40 5.12
C GLY A 395 2.78 2.67 6.58
N ASP A 396 1.77 2.65 7.44
CA ASP A 396 1.87 2.94 8.89
C ASP A 396 2.45 4.34 9.19
N THR A 397 2.21 5.32 8.32
CA THR A 397 2.67 6.70 8.51
C THR A 397 1.56 7.73 8.33
N VAL A 398 1.89 9.00 8.62
CA VAL A 398 1.01 10.14 8.37
C VAL A 398 0.54 10.25 6.91
N GLU A 399 1.25 9.66 5.96
CA GLU A 399 0.86 9.67 4.55
C GLU A 399 -0.45 8.91 4.29
N GLU A 400 -0.74 7.84 5.05
CA GLU A 400 -2.01 7.11 4.92
C GLU A 400 -3.21 7.97 5.33
N ALA A 401 -3.10 8.69 6.45
CA ALA A 401 -4.13 9.61 6.90
C ALA A 401 -4.35 10.76 5.89
N ILE A 402 -3.27 11.29 5.30
CA ILE A 402 -3.35 12.32 4.27
C ILE A 402 -3.99 11.77 2.99
N TYR A 403 -3.67 10.53 2.61
CA TYR A 403 -4.28 9.84 1.47
C TYR A 403 -5.78 9.68 1.66
N GLU A 404 -6.25 9.22 2.82
CA GLU A 404 -7.68 9.09 3.12
C GLU A 404 -8.42 10.44 2.97
N ILE A 405 -7.82 11.53 3.48
CA ILE A 405 -8.37 12.89 3.32
C ILE A 405 -8.40 13.30 1.84
N SER A 406 -7.33 13.03 1.09
CA SER A 406 -7.24 13.35 -0.34
C SER A 406 -8.31 12.61 -1.15
N VAL A 407 -8.49 11.30 -0.90
CA VAL A 407 -9.51 10.47 -1.55
C VAL A 407 -10.92 10.99 -1.26
N ALA A 408 -11.22 11.27 0.02
CA ALA A 408 -12.52 11.81 0.41
C ALA A 408 -12.83 13.14 -0.30
N ARG A 409 -11.84 14.04 -0.38
CA ARG A 409 -12.00 15.33 -1.08
C ARG A 409 -12.18 15.15 -2.59
N ARG A 410 -11.46 14.21 -3.20
CA ARG A 410 -11.56 13.94 -4.64
C ARG A 410 -12.91 13.32 -5.01
N LEU A 411 -13.41 12.39 -4.22
CA LEU A 411 -14.77 11.85 -4.39
C LEU A 411 -15.83 12.94 -4.25
N ALA A 412 -15.71 13.82 -3.25
CA ALA A 412 -16.62 14.95 -3.09
C ALA A 412 -16.55 15.94 -4.27
N HIS A 413 -15.37 16.19 -4.83
CA HIS A 413 -15.19 17.03 -6.01
C HIS A 413 -15.85 16.41 -7.25
N MET A 414 -15.70 15.10 -7.46
CA MET A 414 -16.34 14.38 -8.57
C MET A 414 -17.88 14.40 -8.46
N GLN A 415 -18.42 14.23 -7.25
CA GLN A 415 -19.87 14.31 -6.99
C GLN A 415 -20.44 15.72 -7.26
N LYS A 416 -19.69 16.78 -6.93
CA LYS A 416 -20.10 18.16 -7.25
C LYS A 416 -20.11 18.42 -8.76
N ALA A 417 -19.11 17.93 -9.49
CA ALA A 417 -19.05 18.06 -10.94
C ALA A 417 -20.22 17.35 -11.63
N THR A 418 -20.57 16.12 -11.22
CA THR A 418 -21.71 15.38 -11.79
C THR A 418 -23.05 16.03 -11.46
N ASN A 419 -23.21 16.59 -10.27
CA ASN A 419 -24.44 17.30 -9.88
C ASN A 419 -24.63 18.63 -10.61
N ASN A 420 -23.54 19.32 -10.99
CA ASN A 420 -23.63 20.54 -11.80
C ASN A 420 -24.02 20.22 -13.24
N ILE A 421 -23.48 19.15 -13.84
CA ILE A 421 -23.86 18.71 -15.19
C ILE A 421 -25.35 18.37 -15.25
N LYS A 422 -25.89 17.67 -14.24
CA LYS A 422 -27.32 17.33 -14.14
C LYS A 422 -28.26 18.52 -13.89
N LYS A 423 -27.74 19.69 -13.52
CA LYS A 423 -28.54 20.91 -13.33
C LYS A 423 -28.56 21.81 -14.57
N GLU A 424 -27.63 21.62 -15.49
CA GLU A 424 -27.50 22.40 -16.73
C GLU A 424 -28.06 21.68 -17.97
N SER A 425 -28.28 20.37 -17.87
CA SER A 425 -29.08 19.54 -18.80
C SER A 425 -30.51 19.38 -18.30
#